data_AF-A0A9E3D7B4-F1
#
_entry.id   AF-A0A9E3D7B4-F1
#
_cell.length_a   1.000
_cell.length_b   1.000
_cell.length_c   1.000
_cell.angle_alpha   90.00
_cell.angle_beta   90.00
_cell.angle_gamma   90.00
#
_symmetry.space_group_name_H-M   'P 1'
#
loop_
_entity.id
_entity.type
_entity.pdbx_description
1 polymer ?
#
loop_
_entity_poly.entity_id
_entity_poly.type
_entity_poly.pdbx_seq_one_letter_code
_entity_poly.pdbx_strand_id
1 'polypeptide(L)'
;MNQPHFTPEMTVDEAFKLHAGARRVFARFHLGGCSNCAISETHTIGAISVDYGIPLPMLLESLNALFDQGTLSIGDRVRIPDDIRSRIPQLATVPEVGEITGAESGAYTADFGEVRLQGLAEDFIALEPGYATS
;
A
#
# COMPACT_ATOMS: atom_id res chain seq x y z
N MET A 1 20.81 10.97 -5.33
CA MET A 1 20.25 11.32 -4.00
C MET A 1 18.75 11.20 -4.13
N ASN A 2 18.14 10.13 -3.60
CA ASN A 2 16.69 9.95 -3.65
C ASN A 2 16.09 11.01 -2.72
N GLN A 3 15.38 11.99 -3.27
CA GLN A 3 14.69 12.97 -2.43
C GLN A 3 13.60 12.21 -1.64
N PRO A 4 13.47 12.40 -0.32
CA PRO A 4 12.38 11.78 0.42
C PRO A 4 11.06 12.29 -0.15
N HIS A 5 10.20 11.36 -0.57
CA HIS A 5 8.86 11.67 -1.06
C HIS A 5 8.00 12.19 0.10
N PHE A 6 8.20 11.63 1.30
CA PHE A 6 7.56 12.08 2.53
C PHE A 6 8.45 12.99 3.36
N THR A 7 7.94 14.17 3.75
CA THR A 7 8.62 15.17 4.58
C THR A 7 7.79 15.47 5.84
N PRO A 8 8.44 15.90 6.95
CA PRO A 8 7.73 16.15 8.21
C PRO A 8 6.77 17.34 8.17
N GLU A 9 6.95 18.24 7.19
CA GLU A 9 6.13 19.45 7.01
C GLU A 9 4.81 19.17 6.30
N MET A 10 4.70 18.05 5.58
CA MET A 10 3.44 17.66 4.94
C MET A 10 2.38 17.31 5.97
N THR A 11 1.14 17.61 5.63
CA THR A 11 -0.04 17.16 6.35
C THR A 11 -0.31 15.68 6.11
N VAL A 12 -1.05 15.07 7.02
CA VAL A 12 -1.53 13.69 6.86
C VAL A 12 -2.41 13.55 5.60
N ASP A 13 -3.26 14.54 5.32
CA ASP A 13 -4.06 14.59 4.07
C ASP A 13 -3.18 14.59 2.82
N GLU A 14 -2.15 15.44 2.79
CA GLU A 14 -1.17 15.46 1.69
C GLU A 14 -0.46 14.12 1.57
N ALA A 15 -0.10 13.49 2.69
CA ALA A 15 0.51 12.17 2.69
C ALA A 15 -0.42 11.09 2.10
N PHE A 16 -1.71 11.13 2.43
CA PHE A 16 -2.72 10.21 1.88
C PHE A 16 -2.96 10.43 0.38
N LYS A 17 -2.94 11.69 -0.07
CA LYS A 17 -3.03 12.04 -1.48
C LYS A 17 -1.78 11.63 -2.25
N LEU A 18 -0.61 11.68 -1.62
CA LEU A 18 0.66 11.33 -2.24
C LEU A 18 0.81 9.81 -2.44
N HIS A 19 0.49 9.02 -1.43
CA HIS A 19 0.51 7.55 -1.54
C HIS A 19 -0.49 6.95 -0.59
N ALA A 20 -1.45 6.17 -1.06
CA ALA A 20 -2.49 5.73 -0.13
C ALA A 20 -2.09 4.55 0.77
N GLY A 21 -0.96 3.90 0.47
CA GLY A 21 -0.26 3.08 1.46
C GLY A 21 0.09 3.86 2.74
N ALA A 22 0.16 5.20 2.69
CA ALA A 22 0.40 6.04 3.87
C ALA A 22 -0.67 5.77 4.94
N ARG A 23 -1.95 5.72 4.59
CA ARG A 23 -3.05 5.48 5.54
C ARG A 23 -2.86 4.20 6.37
N ARG A 24 -2.26 3.16 5.76
CA ARG A 24 -1.88 1.92 6.46
C ARG A 24 -0.64 2.08 7.32
N VAL A 25 0.38 2.81 6.86
CA VAL A 25 1.55 3.13 7.69
C VAL A 25 1.10 3.86 8.96
N PHE A 26 0.27 4.90 8.83
CA PHE A 26 -0.34 5.59 9.98
C PHE A 26 -1.11 4.60 10.87
N ALA A 27 -1.96 3.74 10.31
CA ALA A 27 -2.69 2.73 11.07
C ALA A 27 -1.79 1.72 11.82
N ARG A 28 -0.63 1.34 11.26
CA ARG A 28 0.38 0.47 11.91
C ARG A 28 0.97 1.11 13.17
N PHE A 29 1.08 2.44 13.20
CA PHE A 29 1.48 3.20 14.38
C PHE A 29 0.31 3.52 15.32
N HIS A 30 -0.83 2.84 15.16
CA HIS A 30 -2.09 3.10 15.87
C HIS A 30 -2.67 4.51 15.65
N LEU A 31 -2.23 5.20 14.61
CA LEU A 31 -2.80 6.46 14.17
C LEU A 31 -3.98 6.15 13.25
N GLY A 32 -5.20 6.09 13.82
CA GLY A 32 -6.44 5.93 13.03
C GLY A 32 -7.09 4.55 13.06
N GLY A 33 -6.69 3.67 13.99
CA GLY A 33 -7.13 2.26 14.03
C GLY A 33 -8.31 1.92 14.94
N CYS A 34 -8.84 2.87 15.71
CA CYS A 34 -9.99 2.66 16.58
C CYS A 34 -11.13 3.59 16.16
N SER A 35 -12.38 3.13 16.26
CA SER A 35 -13.61 3.82 15.83
C SER A 35 -13.84 5.23 16.40
N ASN A 36 -12.92 5.74 17.24
CA ASN A 36 -12.97 7.05 17.87
C ASN A 36 -11.62 7.83 17.83
N CYS A 37 -10.57 7.27 17.23
CA CYS A 37 -9.26 7.94 17.11
C CYS A 37 -9.12 8.50 15.69
N ALA A 38 -9.92 9.51 15.36
CA ALA A 38 -9.75 10.25 14.11
C ALA A 38 -8.45 11.07 14.22
N ILE A 39 -7.39 10.60 13.58
CA ILE A 39 -6.17 11.40 13.41
C ILE A 39 -6.57 12.64 12.61
N SER A 40 -6.22 13.83 13.10
CA SER A 40 -6.50 15.06 12.38
C SER A 40 -5.69 15.08 11.09
N GLU A 41 -6.38 14.93 9.97
CA GLU A 41 -5.79 14.96 8.62
C GLU A 41 -5.09 16.31 8.32
N THR A 42 -5.41 17.35 9.09
CA THR A 42 -4.82 18.69 9.05
C THR A 42 -3.48 18.83 9.77
N HIS A 43 -3.11 17.89 10.64
CA HIS A 43 -1.82 17.95 11.32
C HIS A 43 -0.69 17.47 10.40
N THR A 44 0.49 18.04 10.62
CA THR A 44 1.70 17.61 9.91
C THR A 44 2.20 16.27 10.44
N ILE A 45 2.93 15.53 9.60
CA ILE A 45 3.58 14.27 9.99
C ILE A 45 4.48 14.49 11.22
N GLY A 46 5.21 15.60 11.24
CA GLY A 46 6.05 16.01 12.37
C GLY A 46 5.25 16.26 13.64
N ALA A 47 4.13 16.98 13.56
CA ALA A 47 3.28 17.25 14.72
C ALA A 47 2.69 15.95 15.30
N ILE A 48 2.13 15.09 14.43
CA ILE A 48 1.59 13.78 14.84
C ILE A 48 2.67 12.91 15.49
N SER A 49 3.90 12.91 14.97
CA SER A 49 5.02 12.19 15.57
C SER A 49 5.27 12.66 17.02
N VAL A 50 5.21 13.96 17.30
CA VAL A 50 5.38 14.51 18.65
C VAL A 50 4.18 14.19 19.54
N ASP A 51 2.96 14.47 19.08
CA ASP A 51 1.72 14.29 19.85
C ASP A 51 1.52 12.83 20.31
N TYR A 52 1.90 11.87 19.46
CA TYR A 52 1.74 10.44 19.73
C TYR A 52 3.02 9.76 20.23
N GLY A 53 4.11 10.51 20.41
CA GLY A 53 5.38 9.97 20.89
C GLY A 53 6.03 8.96 19.93
N ILE A 54 5.76 9.07 18.63
CA ILE A 54 6.31 8.18 17.60
C ILE A 54 7.61 8.78 17.10
N PRO A 55 8.72 8.01 16.95
CA PRO A 55 9.95 8.54 16.38
C PRO A 55 9.76 8.99 14.93
N LEU A 56 9.83 10.30 14.69
CA LEU A 56 9.73 10.91 13.35
C LEU A 56 10.57 10.19 12.27
N PRO A 57 11.87 9.87 12.49
CA PRO A 57 12.65 9.18 11.48
C PRO A 57 12.09 7.81 11.11
N MET A 58 11.54 7.06 12.06
CA MET A 58 10.93 5.75 11.79
C MET A 58 9.63 5.86 11.00
N LEU A 59 8.81 6.88 11.31
CA LEU A 59 7.57 7.14 10.57
C LEU A 59 7.88 7.53 9.12
N LEU A 60 8.83 8.44 8.91
CA LEU A 60 9.24 8.87 7.57
C LEU A 60 9.89 7.72 6.80
N GLU A 61 10.72 6.88 7.44
CA GLU A 61 11.30 5.70 6.79
C GLU A 61 10.20 4.72 6.34
N SER A 62 9.24 4.43 7.22
CA SER A 62 8.11 3.54 6.90
C SER A 62 7.23 4.08 5.76
N LEU A 63 7.04 5.40 5.71
CA LEU A 63 6.30 6.06 4.63
C LEU A 63 7.09 6.04 3.31
N ASN A 64 8.38 6.38 3.34
CA ASN A 64 9.21 6.37 2.13
C ASN A 64 9.44 4.95 1.59
N ALA A 65 9.43 3.93 2.46
CA ALA A 65 9.49 2.53 2.05
C ALA A 65 8.30 2.11 1.16
N LEU A 66 7.17 2.83 1.19
CA LEU A 66 6.03 2.58 0.29
C LEU A 66 6.41 2.73 -1.19
N PHE A 67 7.38 3.58 -1.50
CA PHE A 67 7.88 3.75 -2.87
C PHE A 67 8.94 2.72 -3.26
N ASP A 68 9.54 2.04 -2.28
CA ASP A 68 10.55 0.99 -2.50
C ASP A 68 9.89 -0.39 -2.61
N GLN A 69 8.75 -0.57 -1.93
CA GLN A 69 7.90 -1.75 -2.02
C GLN A 69 7.10 -1.77 -3.32
N GLY A 70 7.79 -2.06 -4.44
CA GLY A 70 7.23 -2.45 -5.75
C GLY A 70 5.86 -1.86 -6.05
N THR A 71 5.83 -0.64 -6.59
CA THR A 71 4.58 -0.03 -7.04
C THR A 71 4.03 -0.83 -8.21
N LEU A 72 2.98 -1.60 -7.96
CA LEU A 72 2.19 -2.19 -9.05
C LEU A 72 1.63 -1.06 -9.91
N SER A 73 1.53 -1.31 -11.21
CA SER A 73 0.99 -0.40 -12.21
C SER A 73 -0.17 -1.07 -12.94
N ILE A 74 -1.07 -0.26 -13.48
CA ILE A 74 -2.14 -0.79 -14.34
C ILE A 74 -1.49 -1.49 -15.55
N GLY A 75 -1.91 -2.73 -15.81
CA GLY A 75 -1.33 -3.62 -16.80
C GLY A 75 -0.29 -4.60 -16.24
N ASP A 76 0.14 -4.45 -14.98
CA ASP A 76 1.05 -5.44 -14.39
C ASP A 76 0.36 -6.78 -14.18
N ARG A 77 1.06 -7.84 -14.54
CA ARG A 77 0.62 -9.21 -14.25
C ARG A 77 0.93 -9.52 -12.81
N VAL A 78 -0.06 -10.02 -12.08
CA VAL A 78 0.08 -10.35 -10.66
C VAL A 78 -0.48 -11.72 -10.36
N ARG A 79 0.06 -12.38 -9.34
CA ARG A 79 -0.56 -13.57 -8.75
C ARG A 79 -0.88 -13.33 -7.27
N ILE A 80 -1.84 -14.08 -6.78
CA ILE A 80 -2.24 -14.06 -5.37
C ILE A 80 -1.36 -15.07 -4.62
N PRO A 81 -0.81 -14.74 -3.44
CA PRO A 81 -0.08 -15.68 -2.60
C PRO A 81 -0.92 -16.92 -2.25
N ASP A 82 -0.27 -18.09 -2.14
CA ASP A 82 -0.94 -19.36 -1.82
C ASP A 82 -1.72 -19.33 -0.49
N ASP A 83 -1.23 -18.58 0.51
CA ASP A 83 -1.93 -18.41 1.79
C ASP A 83 -3.31 -17.73 1.61
N ILE A 84 -3.37 -16.67 0.80
CA ILE A 84 -4.62 -15.98 0.48
C ILE A 84 -5.52 -16.87 -0.39
N ARG A 85 -4.96 -17.55 -1.40
CA ARG A 85 -5.73 -18.51 -2.23
C ARG A 85 -6.36 -19.62 -1.40
N SER A 86 -5.63 -20.18 -0.43
CA SER A 86 -6.13 -21.25 0.43
C SER A 86 -7.30 -20.79 1.29
N ARG A 87 -7.30 -19.52 1.71
CA ARG A 87 -8.36 -18.95 2.57
C ARG A 87 -9.62 -18.54 1.82
N ILE A 88 -9.56 -18.41 0.49
CA ILE A 88 -10.69 -17.96 -0.34
C ILE A 88 -11.04 -19.06 -1.34
N PRO A 89 -12.04 -19.93 -1.06
CA PRO A 89 -12.39 -21.08 -1.89
C PRO A 89 -12.72 -20.73 -3.34
N GLN A 90 -13.28 -19.54 -3.56
CA GLN A 90 -13.63 -19.06 -4.90
C GLN A 90 -12.40 -18.82 -5.79
N LEU A 91 -11.19 -18.70 -5.22
CA LEU A 91 -9.95 -18.57 -5.98
C LEU A 91 -9.42 -19.91 -6.51
N ALA A 92 -10.01 -21.04 -6.12
CA ALA A 92 -9.61 -22.36 -6.63
C ALA A 92 -9.95 -22.53 -8.13
N THR A 93 -10.96 -21.82 -8.61
CA THR A 93 -11.43 -21.89 -10.01
C THR A 93 -10.95 -20.73 -10.87
N VAL A 94 -10.26 -19.74 -10.30
CA VAL A 94 -9.78 -18.56 -11.04
C VAL A 94 -8.36 -18.77 -11.58
N PRO A 95 -8.01 -18.12 -12.69
CA PRO A 95 -6.65 -18.06 -13.22
C PRO A 95 -5.60 -17.82 -12.14
N GLU A 96 -4.45 -18.49 -12.26
CA GLU A 96 -3.33 -18.31 -11.33
C GLU A 96 -2.77 -16.87 -11.36
N VAL A 97 -2.85 -16.27 -12.54
CA VAL A 97 -2.36 -14.94 -12.87
C VAL A 97 -3.51 -14.04 -13.27
N GLY A 98 -3.53 -12.84 -12.72
CA GLY A 98 -4.42 -11.74 -13.07
C GLY A 98 -3.63 -10.53 -13.55
N GLU A 99 -4.35 -9.47 -13.86
CA GLU A 99 -3.80 -8.20 -14.33
C GLU A 99 -4.33 -7.05 -13.48
N ILE A 100 -3.46 -6.11 -13.13
CA ILE A 100 -3.87 -4.90 -12.42
C ILE A 100 -4.66 -4.02 -13.39
N THR A 101 -5.95 -3.85 -13.13
CA THR A 101 -6.86 -3.03 -13.94
C THR A 101 -7.18 -1.68 -13.29
N GLY A 102 -6.82 -1.48 -12.02
CA GLY A 102 -7.00 -0.22 -11.32
C GLY A 102 -5.99 -0.02 -10.20
N ALA A 103 -5.66 1.24 -9.94
CA ALA A 103 -4.85 1.67 -8.82
C ALA A 103 -5.47 2.96 -8.29
N GLU A 104 -6.43 2.82 -7.37
CA GLU A 104 -7.23 3.92 -6.85
C GLU A 104 -6.97 4.06 -5.36
N SER A 105 -6.55 5.25 -4.91
CA SER A 105 -6.28 5.52 -3.50
C SER A 105 -5.52 4.36 -2.84
N GLY A 106 -4.41 3.93 -3.49
CA GLY A 106 -3.42 2.95 -2.98
C GLY A 106 -3.96 1.56 -2.71
N ALA A 107 -5.21 1.29 -3.11
CA ALA A 107 -5.71 -0.05 -3.35
C ALA A 107 -5.53 -0.37 -4.84
N TYR A 108 -4.98 -1.54 -5.09
CA TYR A 108 -4.84 -2.12 -6.41
C TYR A 108 -6.01 -3.06 -6.68
N THR A 109 -6.54 -2.95 -7.88
CA THR A 109 -7.60 -3.79 -8.38
C THR A 109 -7.00 -4.74 -9.40
N ALA A 110 -6.94 -6.01 -9.07
CA ALA A 110 -6.46 -7.08 -9.94
C ALA A 110 -7.64 -7.89 -10.48
N ASP A 111 -7.68 -8.07 -11.80
CA ASP A 111 -8.68 -8.83 -12.52
C ASP A 111 -8.11 -10.21 -12.88
N PHE A 112 -8.78 -11.25 -12.42
CA PHE A 112 -8.48 -12.66 -12.68
C PHE A 112 -9.58 -13.27 -13.56
N GLY A 113 -10.08 -12.54 -14.56
CA GLY A 113 -11.15 -12.98 -15.44
C GLY A 113 -12.53 -12.82 -14.80
N GLU A 114 -13.05 -13.87 -14.16
CA GLU A 114 -14.40 -13.82 -13.55
C GLU A 114 -14.39 -13.21 -12.15
N VAL A 115 -13.20 -13.07 -11.53
CA VAL A 115 -13.05 -12.53 -10.18
C VAL A 115 -12.14 -11.32 -10.21
N ARG A 116 -12.60 -10.24 -9.59
CA ARG A 116 -11.84 -9.02 -9.36
C ARG A 116 -11.54 -8.90 -7.88
N LEU A 117 -10.27 -8.69 -7.55
CA LEU A 117 -9.80 -8.52 -6.18
C LEU A 117 -9.25 -7.12 -6.00
N GLN A 118 -9.65 -6.49 -4.91
CA GLN A 118 -9.08 -5.23 -4.47
C GLN A 118 -8.22 -5.50 -3.23
N GLY A 119 -6.96 -5.07 -3.27
CA GLY A 119 -5.98 -5.32 -2.22
C GLY A 119 -4.82 -4.33 -2.30
N LEU A 120 -3.81 -4.50 -1.44
CA LEU A 120 -2.60 -3.68 -1.49
C LEU A 120 -1.54 -4.32 -2.39
N ALA A 121 -0.48 -3.59 -2.71
CA ALA A 121 0.64 -4.17 -3.47
C ALA A 121 1.22 -5.42 -2.78
N GLU A 122 1.25 -5.46 -1.45
CA GLU A 122 1.70 -6.64 -0.68
C GLU A 122 0.78 -7.86 -0.79
N ASP A 123 -0.50 -7.67 -1.12
CA ASP A 123 -1.46 -8.78 -1.32
C ASP A 123 -1.31 -9.42 -2.71
N PHE A 124 -0.53 -8.80 -3.59
CA PHE A 124 -0.31 -9.23 -4.97
C PHE A 124 1.18 -9.41 -5.24
N ILE A 125 1.55 -10.56 -5.78
CA ILE A 125 2.92 -10.82 -6.20
C ILE A 125 3.05 -10.39 -7.67
N ALA A 126 3.78 -9.31 -7.91
CA ALA A 126 4.15 -8.86 -9.25
C ALA A 126 4.88 -9.99 -9.99
N LEU A 127 4.37 -10.35 -11.16
CA LEU A 127 5.05 -11.21 -12.11
C LEU A 127 5.74 -10.30 -13.10
N GLU A 128 7.02 -10.01 -12.86
CA GLU A 128 7.82 -9.26 -13.83
C GLU A 128 7.70 -9.91 -15.22
N PRO A 129 7.55 -9.13 -16.30
CA PRO A 129 7.59 -9.67 -17.66
C PRO A 129 9.01 -10.12 -17.98
N GLY A 130 9.36 -11.32 -17.51
CA GLY A 130 10.60 -12.00 -17.83
C GLY A 130 11.87 -11.24 -17.46
N TYR A 131 12.39 -11.47 -16.26
CA TYR A 131 13.84 -11.71 -16.20
C TYR A 131 14.10 -13.05 -16.90
N ALA A 132 14.14 -13.00 -18.24
CA ALA A 132 14.87 -14.00 -18.99
C ALA A 132 16.31 -13.88 -18.53
N THR A 133 16.72 -14.81 -17.67
CA THR A 133 18.13 -15.07 -17.35
C THR A 133 18.95 -14.97 -18.63
N SER A 134 19.76 -13.92 -18.74
CA SER A 134 20.89 -13.86 -19.67
C SER A 134 22.17 -14.17 -18.92
#